data_AF-A0A9E1IEL9-F1
#
_entry.id   AF-A0A9E1IEL9-F1
#
_cell.length_a   1.000
_cell.length_b   1.000
_cell.length_c   1.000
_cell.angle_alpha   90.00
_cell.angle_beta   90.00
_cell.angle_gamma   90.00
#
_symmetry.space_group_name_H-M   'P 1'
#
loop_
_entity.id
_entity.type
_entity.pdbx_description
1 polymer ?
#
loop_
_entity_poly.entity_id
_entity_poly.type
_entity_poly.pdbx_seq_one_letter_code
_entity_poly.pdbx_strand_id
1 'polypeptide(L)'
;MSDDIRVVGLTKLSRGITEEQFQAFIDEQGLTFPNGLEDGMKASNMFVVSSIPSGAILKDGVVIWRGNTAALKPNDYREIIANN
;
A
#
# COMPACT_ATOMS: atom_id res chain seq x y z
N MET A 1 15.19 -8.48 17.56
CA MET A 1 14.75 -7.23 16.91
C MET A 1 13.37 -7.51 16.36
N SER A 2 12.34 -6.76 16.75
CA SER A 2 11.07 -6.82 16.02
C SER A 2 11.35 -6.24 14.64
N ASP A 3 11.13 -7.02 13.58
CA ASP A 3 11.22 -6.47 12.23
C ASP A 3 10.17 -5.37 12.11
N ASP A 4 10.63 -4.12 12.06
CA ASP A 4 9.78 -2.94 11.91
C ASP A 4 9.16 -3.00 10.50
N ILE A 5 7.93 -3.50 10.44
CA ILE A 5 7.13 -3.46 9.23
C ILE A 5 6.80 -2.00 8.97
N ARG A 6 7.26 -1.50 7.83
CA ARG A 6 6.98 -0.14 7.36
C ARG A 6 5.89 -0.21 6.32
N VAL A 7 4.92 0.69 6.44
CA VAL A 7 3.79 0.81 5.51
C VAL A 7 3.91 2.13 4.77
N VAL A 8 3.63 2.10 3.47
CA VAL A 8 3.48 3.30 2.64
C VAL A 8 2.21 3.12 1.82
N GLY A 9 1.31 4.10 1.90
CA GLY A 9 0.16 4.19 1.02
C GLY A 9 0.54 4.88 -0.28
N LEU A 10 0.01 4.42 -1.41
CA LEU A 10 0.22 5.03 -2.72
C LEU A 10 -1.14 5.27 -3.35
N THR A 11 -1.40 6.52 -3.72
CA THR A 11 -2.70 6.95 -4.23
C THR A 11 -2.54 7.69 -5.53
N LYS A 12 -3.31 7.27 -6.54
CA LYS A 12 -3.55 8.05 -7.74
C LYS A 12 -4.83 8.86 -7.59
N LEU A 13 -4.73 10.18 -7.61
CA LEU A 13 -5.92 11.03 -7.68
C LEU A 13 -6.57 10.82 -9.05
N SER A 14 -7.82 10.39 -9.03
CA SER A 14 -8.60 10.13 -10.24
C SER A 14 -10.01 10.67 -10.06
N ARG A 15 -10.75 10.78 -11.17
CA ARG A 15 -12.16 11.23 -11.16
C ARG A 15 -12.36 12.61 -10.52
N GLY A 16 -11.37 13.49 -10.65
CA GLY A 16 -11.43 14.87 -10.15
C GLY A 16 -11.26 15.00 -8.63
N ILE A 17 -10.79 13.97 -7.92
CA ILE A 17 -10.41 14.09 -6.51
C ILE A 17 -9.24 15.09 -6.39
N THR A 18 -9.38 16.03 -5.47
CA THR A 18 -8.39 17.06 -5.14
C THR A 18 -7.45 16.59 -4.03
N GLU A 19 -6.30 17.25 -3.89
CA GLU A 19 -5.35 16.98 -2.81
C GLU A 19 -5.98 17.26 -1.44
N GLU A 20 -6.81 18.30 -1.33
CA GLU A 20 -7.53 18.65 -0.10
C GLU A 20 -8.52 17.56 0.31
N GLN A 21 -9.27 16.99 -0.65
CA GLN A 21 -10.17 15.87 -0.40
C GLN A 21 -9.41 14.62 0.03
N PHE A 22 -8.23 14.38 -0.54
CA PHE A 22 -7.40 13.24 -0.16
C PHE A 22 -6.80 13.43 1.25
N GLN A 23 -6.34 14.63 1.58
CA GLN A 23 -5.85 14.93 2.93
C GLN A 23 -6.96 14.79 3.98
N ALA A 24 -8.17 15.29 3.69
CA ALA A 24 -9.32 15.12 4.58
C ALA A 24 -9.64 13.63 4.82
N PHE A 25 -9.54 12.79 3.78
CA PHE A 25 -9.71 11.34 3.91
C PHE A 25 -8.64 10.71 4.81
N ILE A 26 -7.37 11.08 4.66
CA ILE A 26 -6.27 10.60 5.51
C ILE A 26 -6.55 10.92 6.98
N ASP A 27 -6.95 12.17 7.26
CA ASP A 27 -7.23 12.66 8.60
C ASP A 27 -8.46 11.96 9.21
N GLU A 28 -9.54 11.80 8.43
CA GLU A 28 -10.77 11.12 8.85
C GLU A 28 -10.54 9.64 9.19
N GLN A 29 -9.72 8.95 8.38
CA GLN A 29 -9.41 7.54 8.59
C GLN A 29 -8.28 7.32 9.61
N GLY A 30 -7.65 8.39 10.10
CA GLY A 30 -6.55 8.32 11.07
C GLY A 30 -5.32 7.56 10.54
N LEU A 31 -5.03 7.68 9.24
CA LEU A 31 -3.88 6.98 8.65
C LEU A 31 -2.58 7.63 9.11
N THR A 32 -1.73 6.86 9.79
CA THR A 32 -0.49 7.37 10.41
C THR A 32 0.77 7.08 9.61
N PHE A 33 0.67 6.29 8.54
CA PHE A 33 1.78 6.00 7.65
C PHE A 33 1.86 7.03 6.51
N PRO A 34 3.04 7.25 5.91
CA PRO A 34 3.18 8.13 4.75
C PRO A 34 2.27 7.68 3.60
N ASN A 35 1.56 8.62 2.99
CA ASN A 35 0.73 8.41 1.81
C ASN A 35 1.30 9.24 0.65
N GLY A 36 1.85 8.57 -0.36
CA GLY A 36 2.42 9.19 -1.54
C GLY A 36 1.37 9.38 -2.64
N LEU A 37 1.37 10.55 -3.27
CA LEU A 37 0.65 10.77 -4.52
C LEU A 37 1.44 10.20 -5.69
N GLU A 38 0.81 9.34 -6.48
CA GLU A 38 1.39 8.81 -7.70
C GLU A 38 0.93 9.59 -8.93
N ASP A 39 1.89 9.99 -9.74
CA ASP A 39 1.66 10.45 -11.11
C ASP A 39 1.88 9.28 -12.10
N GLY A 40 0.82 8.91 -12.81
CA GLY A 40 0.87 7.89 -13.87
C GLY A 40 0.61 6.45 -13.40
N MET A 41 1.51 5.52 -13.75
CA MET A 41 1.43 4.08 -13.47
C MET A 41 2.78 3.50 -12.97
N LYS A 42 3.70 4.34 -12.48
CA LYS A 42 5.08 3.89 -12.22
C LYS A 42 5.16 2.85 -11.12
N ALA A 43 4.58 3.11 -9.96
CA ALA A 43 4.69 2.15 -8.85
C ALA A 43 3.68 1.00 -8.95
N SER A 44 2.51 1.20 -9.56
CA SER A 44 1.64 0.08 -9.98
C SER A 44 2.35 -0.91 -10.91
N ASN A 45 3.14 -0.43 -11.87
CA ASN A 45 3.96 -1.31 -12.71
C ASN A 45 5.13 -1.94 -11.95
N MET A 46 5.83 -1.17 -11.12
CA MET A 46 6.99 -1.65 -10.35
C MET A 46 6.62 -2.75 -9.35
N PHE A 47 5.51 -2.59 -8.64
CA PHE A 47 5.00 -3.57 -7.67
C PHE A 47 4.01 -4.56 -8.28
N VAL A 48 3.70 -4.41 -9.58
CA VAL A 48 2.79 -5.24 -10.36
C VAL A 48 1.41 -5.38 -9.67
N VAL A 49 0.87 -4.23 -9.25
CA VAL A 49 -0.47 -4.12 -8.67
C VAL A 49 -1.39 -3.41 -9.68
N SER A 50 -2.57 -3.98 -9.93
CA SER A 50 -3.44 -3.54 -11.05
C SER A 50 -4.88 -3.20 -10.64
N SER A 51 -5.21 -3.22 -9.35
CA SER A 51 -6.56 -2.93 -8.85
C SER A 51 -6.51 -2.09 -7.57
N ILE A 52 -7.65 -1.52 -7.21
CA ILE A 52 -7.85 -0.87 -5.91
C ILE A 52 -9.02 -1.59 -5.22
N PRO A 53 -8.87 -2.05 -3.97
CA PRO A 53 -7.64 -2.03 -3.17
C PRO A 53 -6.67 -3.15 -3.60
N SER A 54 -5.37 -2.84 -3.67
CA SER A 54 -4.30 -3.81 -3.90
C SER A 54 -3.04 -3.39 -3.16
N GLY A 55 -2.20 -4.35 -2.82
CA GLY A 55 -0.93 -4.11 -2.12
C GLY A 55 0.14 -5.09 -2.55
N ALA A 56 1.37 -4.81 -2.13
CA ALA A 56 2.51 -5.68 -2.27
C ALA A 56 3.32 -5.67 -0.97
N ILE A 57 3.93 -6.81 -0.63
CA ILE A 57 4.88 -6.94 0.48
C ILE A 57 6.25 -7.16 -0.13
N LEU A 58 7.21 -6.36 0.33
CA LEU A 58 8.60 -6.44 -0.10
C LEU A 58 9.49 -6.89 1.06
N LYS A 59 10.44 -7.76 0.74
CA LYS A 59 11.54 -8.16 1.64
C LYS A 59 12.83 -8.11 0.85
N ASP A 60 13.85 -7.43 1.38
CA ASP A 60 15.16 -7.26 0.74
C ASP A 60 15.09 -6.73 -0.71
N GLY A 61 14.14 -5.83 -0.97
CA GLY A 61 13.92 -5.23 -2.29
C GLY A 61 13.15 -6.11 -3.28
N VAL A 62 12.71 -7.30 -2.87
CA VAL A 62 11.98 -8.27 -3.71
C VAL A 62 10.52 -8.34 -3.28
N VAL A 63 9.60 -8.37 -4.24
CA VAL A 63 8.17 -8.59 -3.99
C VAL A 63 7.95 -10.05 -3.61
N ILE A 64 7.57 -10.31 -2.36
CA ILE A 64 7.26 -11.66 -1.83
C ILE A 64 5.77 -11.97 -1.82
N TRP A 65 4.93 -10.93 -1.93
CA TRP A 65 3.48 -11.08 -2.08
C TRP A 65 2.89 -9.87 -2.79
N ARG A 66 1.81 -10.09 -3.53
CA ARG A 66 0.96 -9.05 -4.12
C ARG A 66 -0.47 -9.54 -4.27
N GLY A 67 -1.45 -8.64 -4.13
CA GLY A 67 -2.84 -9.00 -4.34
C GLY A 67 -3.83 -8.00 -3.75
N ASN A 68 -5.12 -8.37 -3.79
CA ASN A 68 -6.19 -7.60 -3.20
C ASN A 68 -6.08 -7.62 -1.67
N THR A 69 -5.89 -6.46 -1.05
CA THR A 69 -5.69 -6.37 0.40
C THR A 69 -6.95 -6.68 1.21
N ALA A 70 -8.14 -6.61 0.62
CA ALA A 70 -9.38 -7.02 1.29
C ALA A 70 -9.43 -8.54 1.55
N ALA A 71 -8.58 -9.33 0.89
CA ALA A 71 -8.44 -10.76 1.13
C ALA A 71 -7.49 -11.10 2.30
N LEU A 72 -6.70 -10.14 2.79
CA LEU A 72 -5.78 -10.37 3.91
C LEU A 72 -6.54 -10.36 5.24
N LYS A 73 -6.32 -11.39 6.04
CA LYS A 73 -6.74 -11.44 7.44
C LYS A 73 -5.73 -10.73 8.33
N PRO A 74 -6.15 -10.37 9.57
CA PRO A 74 -5.20 -9.86 10.56
C PRO A 74 -4.02 -10.84 10.72
N ASN A 75 -2.81 -10.32 10.53
CA ASN A 75 -1.51 -11.01 10.63
C ASN A 75 -1.04 -11.87 9.45
N ASP A 76 -1.83 -12.03 8.37
CA ASP A 76 -1.36 -12.77 7.17
C ASP A 76 -0.01 -12.25 6.66
N TYR A 77 0.20 -10.94 6.74
CA TYR A 77 1.45 -10.29 6.35
C TYR A 77 2.67 -10.79 7.16
N ARG A 78 2.50 -11.17 8.43
CA ARG A 78 3.60 -11.69 9.26
C ARG A 78 4.01 -13.08 8.81
N GLU A 79 3.02 -13.93 8.51
CA GLU A 79 3.27 -15.27 8.00
C GLU A 79 3.96 -15.23 6.63
N ILE A 80 3.51 -14.32 5.75
CA ILE A 80 4.14 -14.08 4.45
C ILE A 80 5.62 -13.68 4.63
N ILE A 81 5.92 -12.74 5.54
CA ILE A 81 7.30 -12.26 5.81
C ILE A 81 8.17 -13.33 6.47
N ALA A 82 7.58 -14.19 7.31
CA ALA A 82 8.32 -15.26 8.00
C ALA A 82 8.68 -16.43 7.06
N ASN A 83 7.88 -16.67 6.03
CA ASN A 83 8.02 -17.82 5.12
C ASN A 83 8.80 -17.52 3.83
N ASN A 84 9.22 -16.28 3.61
CA ASN A 84 10.04 -15.84 2.47
C ASN A 84 11.25 -15.10 3.00
#